data_AF-A0A7Y7P9M6-F1
#
_entry.id   AF-A0A7Y7P9M6-F1
#
_cell.length_a   1.000
_cell.length_b   1.000
_cell.length_c   1.000
_cell.angle_alpha   90.00
_cell.angle_beta   90.00
_cell.angle_gamma   90.00
#
_symmetry.space_group_name_H-M   'P 1'
#
loop_
_entity.id
_entity.type
_entity.pdbx_description
1 polymer ?
#
loop_
_entity_poly.entity_id
_entity_poly.type
_entity_poly.pdbx_seq_one_letter_code
_entity_poly.pdbx_strand_id
1 'polypeptide(L)'
;MELVLEQALIYTLAILFCLAVIILYLWRQKKKSRKVEEKILKAKAEGLYEPVSLHPVVDVNSCIRTGACISACPEKDILGIVNGKATTINASQCIGHGACFHACPTQAITLCIGTEQRGVDLPHINELFETNINGVYIAGELGGMGLIKNAVQQGGQAVENIVKYSNKHHEAEYDLVVVGAGPAGISASLTAKKHNLRCITLEQDTLGGAVFTFPRAKIVMTSAMELPLYGKVKLSETSKTELLDLWKEVIAKNNILIRENSKVESIEKLNGYFELKTLTGERYTTHNVLLSIGRRGTPRKLGVPGEQMEKVAYRLLDPEIISGKEILVVGGGDSAIESALLLADQNKVILSYRGDVFSRIKQKNNEKIHEAAVSGLVDLQFNTELSRIDKDFITLSNSKTGKELIYKNDLVYIFAGGELPTQFLEKVGIQITKKFGEAILKHK
;
A
#
# COMPACT_ATOMS: atom_id res chain seq x y z
N MET A 1 46.28 -38.71 45.47
CA MET A 1 45.56 -39.42 44.38
C MET A 1 44.07 -39.10 44.42
N GLU A 2 43.43 -39.13 45.61
CA GLU A 2 42.01 -38.76 45.78
C GLU A 2 41.68 -37.33 45.35
N LEU A 3 42.48 -36.34 45.75
CA LEU A 3 42.24 -34.93 45.38
C LEU A 3 42.23 -34.69 43.86
N VAL A 4 43.06 -35.43 43.11
CA VAL A 4 43.13 -35.33 41.64
C VAL A 4 41.91 -35.99 41.00
N LEU A 5 41.42 -37.09 41.59
CA LEU A 5 40.23 -37.80 41.13
C LEU A 5 38.96 -36.96 41.34
N GLU A 6 38.83 -36.31 42.50
CA GLU A 6 37.72 -35.39 42.80
C GLU A 6 37.72 -34.18 41.87
N GLN A 7 38.88 -33.55 41.66
CA GLN A 7 39.01 -32.43 40.72
C GLN A 7 38.64 -32.85 39.29
N ALA A 8 39.12 -34.01 38.82
CA ALA A 8 38.79 -34.53 37.50
C ALA A 8 37.29 -34.80 37.34
N LEU A 9 36.63 -35.33 38.37
CA LEU A 9 35.20 -35.60 38.37
C LEU A 9 34.37 -34.30 38.34
N ILE A 10 34.76 -33.29 39.12
CA ILE A 10 34.13 -31.96 39.12
C ILE A 10 34.26 -31.29 37.75
N TYR A 11 35.47 -31.25 37.17
CA TYR A 11 35.68 -30.65 35.85
C TYR A 11 34.92 -31.40 34.74
N THR A 12 34.87 -32.74 34.81
CA THR A 12 34.12 -33.55 33.85
C THR A 12 32.62 -33.27 33.92
N LEU A 13 32.04 -33.21 35.13
CA LEU A 13 30.64 -32.86 35.32
C LEU A 13 30.34 -31.42 34.85
N ALA A 14 31.23 -30.46 35.13
CA ALA A 14 31.08 -29.08 34.66
C ALA A 14 31.11 -29.00 33.12
N ILE A 15 32.04 -29.70 32.47
CA ILE A 15 32.13 -29.78 31.00
C ILE A 15 30.87 -30.43 30.42
N LEU A 16 30.42 -31.55 30.98
CA LEU A 16 29.20 -32.23 30.54
C LEU A 16 27.96 -31.34 30.69
N PHE A 17 27.85 -30.59 31.78
CA PHE A 17 26.79 -29.62 31.99
C PHE A 17 26.84 -28.49 30.94
N CYS A 18 28.00 -27.89 30.71
CA CYS A 18 28.20 -26.87 29.68
C CYS A 18 27.85 -27.40 28.27
N LEU A 19 28.29 -28.61 27.93
CA LEU A 19 27.96 -29.27 26.67
C LEU A 19 26.46 -29.54 26.54
N ALA A 20 25.81 -30.03 27.59
CA ALA A 20 24.36 -30.25 27.59
C ALA A 20 23.58 -28.96 27.36
N VAL A 21 24.00 -27.85 27.99
CA VAL A 21 23.41 -26.52 27.78
C VAL A 21 23.59 -26.06 26.32
N ILE A 22 24.80 -26.21 25.76
CA ILE A 22 25.09 -25.85 24.36
C ILE A 22 24.27 -26.70 23.39
N ILE A 23 24.20 -28.02 23.59
CA ILE A 23 23.43 -28.95 22.76
C ILE A 23 21.95 -28.59 22.79
N LEU A 24 21.39 -28.35 23.99
CA LEU A 24 19.99 -27.99 24.15
C LEU A 24 19.69 -26.63 23.50
N TYR A 25 20.61 -25.67 23.59
CA TYR A 25 20.52 -24.38 22.91
C TYR A 25 20.53 -24.56 21.38
N LEU A 26 21.51 -25.28 20.82
CA LEU A 26 21.60 -25.54 19.37
C LEU A 26 20.38 -26.33 18.85
N TRP A 27 19.90 -27.31 19.60
CA TRP A 27 18.70 -28.07 19.25
C TRP A 27 17.46 -27.19 19.21
N ARG A 28 17.26 -26.33 20.22
CA ARG A 28 16.16 -25.35 20.22
C ARG A 28 16.26 -24.38 19.06
N GLN A 29 17.47 -23.93 18.71
CA GLN A 29 17.68 -23.08 17.55
C GLN A 29 17.33 -23.77 16.24
N LYS A 30 17.82 -25.00 16.03
CA LYS A 30 17.53 -25.79 14.84
C LYS A 30 16.03 -26.01 14.67
N LYS A 31 15.31 -26.31 15.76
CA LYS A 31 13.85 -26.44 15.76
C LYS A 31 13.15 -25.13 15.38
N LYS A 32 13.63 -23.97 15.86
CA LYS A 32 13.09 -22.65 15.48
C LYS A 32 13.36 -22.33 14.01
N SER A 33 14.59 -22.55 13.52
CA SER A 33 14.95 -22.35 12.11
C SER A 33 14.06 -23.19 11.19
N ARG A 34 13.87 -24.48 11.50
CA ARG A 34 13.03 -25.39 10.70
C ARG A 34 11.59 -24.89 10.56
N LYS A 35 11.00 -24.37 11.64
CA LYS A 35 9.66 -23.76 11.59
C LYS A 35 9.60 -22.56 10.65
N VAL A 36 10.65 -21.74 10.61
CA VAL A 36 10.71 -20.58 9.72
C VAL A 36 10.91 -21.03 8.27
N GLU A 37 11.75 -22.04 8.04
CA GLU A 37 11.93 -22.65 6.71
C GLU A 37 10.61 -23.23 6.17
N GLU A 38 9.85 -23.93 7.00
CA GLU A 38 8.50 -24.42 6.66
C GLU A 38 7.57 -23.27 6.24
N LYS A 39 7.59 -22.14 6.97
CA LYS A 39 6.83 -20.94 6.59
C LYS A 39 7.30 -20.34 5.26
N ILE A 40 8.61 -20.29 5.01
CA ILE A 40 9.16 -19.80 3.73
C ILE A 40 8.70 -20.67 2.57
N LEU A 41 8.74 -22.00 2.73
CA LEU A 41 8.27 -22.93 1.70
C LEU A 41 6.79 -22.73 1.40
N LYS A 42 5.96 -22.58 2.44
CA LYS A 42 4.55 -22.25 2.30
C LYS A 42 4.34 -20.92 1.57
N ALA A 43 5.06 -19.87 1.97
CA ALA A 43 4.99 -18.55 1.35
C ALA A 43 5.38 -18.59 -0.15
N LYS A 44 6.37 -19.40 -0.52
CA LYS A 44 6.75 -19.61 -1.93
C LYS A 44 5.66 -20.33 -2.71
N ALA A 45 5.08 -21.39 -2.15
CA ALA A 45 3.98 -22.13 -2.78
C ALA A 45 2.73 -21.27 -2.99
N GLU A 46 2.44 -20.36 -2.05
CA GLU A 46 1.31 -19.43 -2.12
C GLU A 46 1.61 -18.15 -2.93
N GLY A 47 2.84 -17.98 -3.42
CA GLY A 47 3.28 -16.78 -4.13
C GLY A 47 3.47 -15.54 -3.25
N LEU A 48 3.37 -15.67 -1.92
CA LEU A 48 3.53 -14.60 -0.94
C LEU A 48 5.00 -14.18 -0.75
N TYR A 49 5.95 -14.99 -1.22
CA TYR A 49 7.37 -14.68 -1.18
C TYR A 49 7.77 -13.54 -2.16
N GLU A 50 6.98 -13.33 -3.22
CA GLU A 50 7.27 -12.36 -4.30
C GLU A 50 6.43 -11.08 -4.17
N PRO A 51 6.94 -10.02 -3.51
CA PRO A 51 6.19 -8.84 -3.12
C PRO A 51 5.75 -7.99 -4.31
N VAL A 52 4.61 -7.33 -4.14
CA VAL A 52 4.08 -6.32 -5.08
C VAL A 52 4.53 -4.89 -4.74
N SER A 53 5.14 -4.72 -3.57
CA SER A 53 5.44 -3.43 -2.95
C SER A 53 6.81 -3.45 -2.26
N LEU A 54 7.10 -2.38 -1.54
CA LEU A 54 8.28 -2.25 -0.69
C LEU A 54 8.38 -3.43 0.30
N HIS A 55 9.55 -4.04 0.40
CA HIS A 55 9.81 -5.16 1.30
C HIS A 55 11.25 -5.12 1.84
N PRO A 56 11.52 -5.74 3.01
CA PRO A 56 12.88 -5.80 3.55
C PRO A 56 13.73 -6.87 2.85
N VAL A 57 14.94 -6.47 2.48
CA VAL A 57 16.04 -7.35 2.08
C VAL A 57 17.10 -7.30 3.16
N VAL A 58 17.51 -8.47 3.65
CA VAL A 58 18.49 -8.60 4.73
C VAL A 58 19.86 -8.93 4.17
N ASP A 59 20.87 -8.15 4.52
CA ASP A 59 22.27 -8.54 4.35
C ASP A 59 22.65 -9.55 5.45
N VAL A 60 22.81 -10.80 5.04
CA VAL A 60 23.15 -11.91 5.93
C VAL A 60 24.55 -11.77 6.53
N ASN A 61 25.47 -11.06 5.88
CA ASN A 61 26.83 -10.88 6.40
C ASN A 61 26.83 -9.90 7.58
N SER A 62 26.07 -8.80 7.46
CA SER A 62 25.94 -7.78 8.51
C SER A 62 24.96 -8.16 9.62
N CYS A 63 24.13 -9.19 9.43
CA CYS A 63 23.14 -9.61 10.42
C CYS A 63 23.77 -10.35 11.63
N ILE A 64 23.55 -9.84 12.84
CA ILE A 64 24.02 -10.40 14.12
C ILE A 64 22.93 -11.12 14.93
N ARG A 65 21.79 -11.47 14.31
CA ARG A 65 20.72 -12.28 14.94
C ARG A 65 20.05 -11.69 16.18
N THR A 66 20.00 -10.37 16.34
CA THR A 66 19.29 -9.78 17.50
C THR A 66 17.78 -10.05 17.49
N GLY A 67 17.20 -10.24 16.31
CA GLY A 67 15.75 -10.38 16.14
C GLY A 67 14.97 -9.07 16.30
N ALA A 68 15.66 -7.94 16.51
CA ALA A 68 15.02 -6.63 16.70
C ALA A 68 14.09 -6.24 15.54
N CYS A 69 14.49 -6.55 14.31
CA CYS A 69 13.69 -6.32 13.11
C CYS A 69 12.38 -7.12 13.07
N ILE A 70 12.37 -8.32 13.66
CA ILE A 70 11.20 -9.20 13.74
C ILE A 70 10.26 -8.68 14.82
N SER A 71 10.79 -8.36 16.01
CA SER A 71 10.01 -7.83 17.13
C SER A 71 9.39 -6.46 16.82
N ALA A 72 10.04 -5.65 15.98
CA ALA A 72 9.54 -4.34 15.56
C ALA A 72 8.45 -4.41 14.47
N CYS A 73 8.22 -5.56 13.86
CA CYS A 73 7.26 -5.70 12.76
C CYS A 73 5.84 -5.98 13.29
N PRO A 74 4.86 -5.09 13.05
CA PRO A 74 3.48 -5.26 13.52
C PRO A 74 2.72 -6.35 12.75
N GLU A 75 3.03 -6.57 11.46
CA GLU A 75 2.32 -7.56 10.64
C GLU A 75 2.70 -9.00 11.00
N LYS A 76 3.80 -9.21 11.74
CA LYS A 76 4.38 -10.53 12.11
C LYS A 76 4.72 -11.38 10.88
N ASP A 77 5.61 -12.35 11.04
CA ASP A 77 5.99 -13.31 9.98
C ASP A 77 6.42 -12.70 8.62
N ILE A 78 6.83 -11.44 8.58
CA ILE A 78 7.50 -10.84 7.41
C ILE A 78 8.97 -11.28 7.38
N LEU A 79 9.59 -11.32 8.56
CA LEU A 79 10.97 -11.74 8.80
C LEU A 79 10.99 -12.85 9.86
N GLY A 80 11.92 -13.79 9.70
CA GLY A 80 12.22 -14.83 10.68
C GLY A 80 13.73 -15.07 10.81
N ILE A 81 14.13 -15.95 11.72
CA ILE A 81 15.53 -16.35 11.86
C ILE A 81 15.73 -17.75 11.27
N VAL A 82 16.57 -17.86 10.24
CA VAL A 82 17.03 -19.13 9.66
C VAL A 82 18.53 -19.22 9.86
N ASN A 83 19.00 -20.31 10.48
CA ASN A 83 20.43 -20.56 10.73
C ASN A 83 21.18 -19.38 11.37
N GLY A 84 20.48 -18.65 12.25
CA GLY A 84 21.04 -17.51 12.95
C GLY A 84 21.10 -16.22 12.14
N LYS A 85 20.45 -16.14 10.99
CA LYS A 85 20.34 -14.93 10.18
C LYS A 85 18.89 -14.54 10.00
N ALA A 86 18.61 -13.23 10.00
CA ALA A 86 17.29 -12.76 9.64
C ALA A 86 17.03 -13.05 8.16
N THR A 87 15.83 -13.49 7.85
CA THR A 87 15.45 -13.96 6.52
C THR A 87 14.00 -13.60 6.26
N THR A 88 13.72 -13.14 5.05
CA THR A 88 12.36 -12.79 4.62
C THR A 88 11.50 -14.05 4.49
N ILE A 89 10.25 -13.96 4.94
CA ILE A 89 9.25 -15.03 4.88
C ILE A 89 8.10 -14.59 3.94
N ASN A 90 7.23 -13.69 4.40
CA ASN A 90 6.05 -13.23 3.67
C ASN A 90 6.25 -11.81 3.13
N ALA A 91 7.15 -11.63 2.17
CA ALA A 91 7.47 -10.31 1.64
C ALA A 91 6.23 -9.55 1.12
N SER A 92 5.28 -10.26 0.49
CA SER A 92 4.05 -9.67 -0.06
C SER A 92 3.09 -9.11 1.00
N GLN A 93 3.25 -9.52 2.27
CA GLN A 93 2.45 -8.98 3.37
C GLN A 93 3.14 -7.78 4.04
N CYS A 94 4.32 -7.39 3.57
CA CYS A 94 4.98 -6.20 4.08
C CYS A 94 4.20 -4.95 3.67
N ILE A 95 3.75 -4.17 4.66
CA ILE A 95 3.07 -2.89 4.44
C ILE A 95 4.04 -1.71 4.26
N GLY A 96 5.36 -1.96 4.26
CA GLY A 96 6.37 -0.90 4.03
C GLY A 96 6.50 0.15 5.14
N HIS A 97 6.16 -0.19 6.40
CA HIS A 97 6.25 0.73 7.54
C HIS A 97 7.69 1.04 8.00
N GLY A 98 8.68 0.25 7.57
CA GLY A 98 10.11 0.51 7.79
C GLY A 98 10.63 0.34 9.22
N ALA A 99 9.81 -0.10 10.19
CA ALA A 99 10.32 -0.25 11.57
C ALA A 99 11.43 -1.31 11.67
N CYS A 100 11.42 -2.33 10.82
CA CYS A 100 12.51 -3.30 10.73
C CYS A 100 13.84 -2.64 10.33
N PHE A 101 13.80 -1.70 9.38
CA PHE A 101 14.96 -0.95 8.90
C PHE A 101 15.59 -0.10 10.02
N HIS A 102 14.76 0.60 10.80
CA HIS A 102 15.22 1.44 11.91
C HIS A 102 15.62 0.66 13.16
N ALA A 103 14.99 -0.50 13.43
CA ALA A 103 15.28 -1.31 14.61
C ALA A 103 16.56 -2.15 14.47
N CYS A 104 17.13 -2.26 13.28
CA CYS A 104 18.31 -3.10 13.04
C CYS A 104 19.59 -2.41 13.58
N PRO A 105 20.25 -2.93 14.63
CA PRO A 105 21.40 -2.27 15.23
C PRO A 105 22.64 -2.27 14.33
N THR A 106 22.74 -3.24 13.42
CA THR A 106 23.84 -3.34 12.45
C THR A 106 23.46 -2.83 11.07
N GLN A 107 22.30 -2.17 10.94
CA GLN A 107 21.86 -1.57 9.68
C GLN A 107 21.79 -2.57 8.49
N ALA A 108 21.66 -3.86 8.80
CA ALA A 108 21.66 -4.97 7.85
C ALA A 108 20.38 -5.09 7.01
N ILE A 109 19.45 -4.14 7.09
CA ILE A 109 18.18 -4.17 6.36
C ILE A 109 18.16 -3.03 5.36
N THR A 110 17.82 -3.38 4.13
CA THR A 110 17.51 -2.43 3.05
C THR A 110 16.04 -2.63 2.68
N LEU A 111 15.31 -1.56 2.37
CA LEU A 111 13.96 -1.69 1.85
C LEU A 111 14.01 -1.55 0.33
N CYS A 112 13.63 -2.61 -0.36
CA CYS A 112 13.70 -2.69 -1.82
C CYS A 112 12.30 -2.75 -2.44
N ILE A 113 12.21 -2.33 -3.70
CA ILE A 113 11.01 -2.45 -4.52
C ILE A 113 11.24 -3.36 -5.73
N GLY A 114 10.28 -4.22 -6.00
CA GLY A 114 10.43 -5.32 -6.96
C GLY A 114 11.42 -6.38 -6.47
N THR A 115 11.56 -7.45 -7.23
CA THR A 115 12.53 -8.52 -7.02
C THR A 115 13.28 -8.80 -8.33
N GLU A 116 14.25 -9.70 -8.29
CA GLU A 116 14.91 -10.18 -9.51
C GLU A 116 13.90 -10.76 -10.52
N GLN A 117 12.83 -11.40 -10.03
CA GLN A 117 11.81 -12.02 -10.86
C GLN A 117 10.67 -11.06 -11.23
N ARG A 118 10.43 -10.04 -10.39
CA ARG A 118 9.27 -9.15 -10.51
C ARG A 118 9.67 -7.69 -10.50
N GLY A 119 9.63 -7.07 -11.67
CA GLY A 119 9.81 -5.64 -11.79
C GLY A 119 8.58 -4.82 -11.40
N VAL A 120 8.79 -3.63 -10.85
CA VAL A 120 7.73 -2.65 -10.53
C VAL A 120 7.98 -1.37 -11.31
N ASP A 121 6.96 -0.92 -12.05
CA ASP A 121 7.03 0.35 -12.78
C ASP A 121 6.95 1.53 -11.81
N LEU A 122 7.95 2.39 -11.85
CA LEU A 122 8.04 3.61 -11.06
C LEU A 122 8.60 4.77 -11.90
N PRO A 123 8.11 6.00 -11.67
CA PRO A 123 8.73 7.17 -12.27
C PRO A 123 10.13 7.39 -11.69
N HIS A 124 11.03 7.94 -12.49
CA HIS A 124 12.32 8.41 -12.00
C HIS A 124 12.12 9.63 -11.09
N ILE A 125 12.59 9.53 -9.85
CA ILE A 125 12.62 10.62 -8.87
C ILE A 125 13.99 10.69 -8.21
N ASN A 126 14.51 11.90 -8.00
CA ASN A 126 15.73 12.11 -7.24
C ASN A 126 15.45 12.24 -5.73
N GLU A 127 16.49 12.42 -4.91
CA GLU A 127 16.36 12.62 -3.45
C GLU A 127 15.54 13.86 -3.07
N LEU A 128 15.36 14.80 -4.01
CA LEU A 128 14.56 16.00 -3.83
C LEU A 128 13.09 15.82 -4.22
N PHE A 129 12.66 14.61 -4.59
CA PHE A 129 11.35 14.27 -5.14
C PHE A 129 11.09 14.82 -6.55
N GLU A 130 12.10 15.35 -7.22
CA GLU A 130 11.98 15.90 -8.57
C GLU A 130 12.14 14.80 -9.62
N THR A 131 11.37 14.89 -10.69
CA THR A 131 11.41 13.97 -11.83
C THR A 131 12.55 14.30 -12.80
N ASN A 132 12.61 13.60 -13.93
CA ASN A 132 13.48 14.00 -15.04
C ASN A 132 13.09 15.35 -15.69
N ILE A 133 11.91 15.89 -15.36
CA ILE A 133 11.47 17.21 -15.82
C ILE A 133 11.67 18.20 -14.68
N ASN A 134 12.58 19.15 -14.89
CA ASN A 134 12.84 20.19 -13.90
C ASN A 134 11.59 21.01 -13.59
N GLY A 135 11.26 21.16 -12.30
CA GLY A 135 10.05 21.81 -11.81
C GLY A 135 8.83 20.87 -11.65
N VAL A 136 8.95 19.59 -12.01
CA VAL A 136 7.89 18.58 -11.80
C VAL A 136 8.35 17.57 -10.75
N TYR A 137 7.57 17.43 -9.69
CA TYR A 137 7.86 16.64 -8.49
C TYR A 137 6.81 15.54 -8.31
N ILE A 138 7.17 14.45 -7.64
CA ILE A 138 6.28 13.33 -7.31
C ILE A 138 6.43 12.97 -5.83
N ALA A 139 5.30 12.86 -5.12
CA ALA A 139 5.27 12.40 -3.73
C ALA A 139 4.13 11.41 -3.45
N GLY A 140 4.28 10.64 -2.38
CA GLY A 140 3.31 9.65 -1.93
C GLY A 140 3.48 8.30 -2.60
N GLU A 141 2.36 7.57 -2.74
CA GLU A 141 2.36 6.19 -3.23
C GLU A 141 3.00 6.04 -4.62
N LEU A 142 2.93 7.09 -5.45
CA LEU A 142 3.51 7.10 -6.80
C LEU A 142 5.03 6.91 -6.80
N GLY A 143 5.73 7.34 -5.74
CA GLY A 143 7.15 7.08 -5.50
C GLY A 143 7.46 5.71 -4.87
N GLY A 144 6.46 4.84 -4.69
CA GLY A 144 6.62 3.48 -4.19
C GLY A 144 6.35 3.27 -2.70
N MET A 145 5.93 4.31 -1.96
CA MET A 145 5.61 4.20 -0.52
C MET A 145 4.13 4.53 -0.23
N GLY A 146 3.30 3.50 -0.04
CA GLY A 146 1.83 3.62 0.00
C GLY A 146 1.19 3.91 1.37
N LEU A 147 1.96 4.15 2.43
CA LEU A 147 1.38 4.44 3.75
C LEU A 147 1.00 5.92 3.88
N ILE A 148 -0.15 6.19 4.54
CA ILE A 148 -0.63 7.56 4.81
C ILE A 148 0.45 8.41 5.49
N LYS A 149 1.09 7.88 6.53
CA LYS A 149 2.19 8.55 7.24
C LYS A 149 3.34 8.93 6.29
N ASN A 150 3.75 8.01 5.42
CA ASN A 150 4.85 8.24 4.49
C ASN A 150 4.43 9.27 3.43
N ALA A 151 3.20 9.17 2.93
CA ALA A 151 2.65 10.12 1.96
C ALA A 151 2.61 11.54 2.55
N VAL A 152 2.13 11.71 3.78
CA VAL A 152 2.15 13.00 4.49
C VAL A 152 3.57 13.53 4.62
N GLN A 153 4.52 12.71 5.09
CA GLN A 153 5.91 13.12 5.25
C GLN A 153 6.55 13.55 3.92
N GLN A 154 6.38 12.76 2.86
CA GLN A 154 6.94 13.02 1.54
C GLN A 154 6.34 14.26 0.89
N GLY A 155 5.02 14.46 1.00
CA GLY A 155 4.36 15.66 0.48
C GLY A 155 4.94 16.94 1.09
N GLY A 156 5.19 16.93 2.41
CA GLY A 156 5.85 18.04 3.08
C GLY A 156 7.30 18.21 2.64
N GLN A 157 8.10 17.14 2.61
CA GLN A 157 9.50 17.18 2.21
C GLN A 157 9.69 17.68 0.77
N ALA A 158 8.83 17.27 -0.17
CA ALA A 158 8.87 17.74 -1.54
C ALA A 158 8.69 19.27 -1.62
N VAL A 159 7.76 19.83 -0.84
CA VAL A 159 7.56 21.28 -0.81
C VAL A 159 8.70 22.01 -0.10
N GLU A 160 9.26 21.48 0.97
CA GLU A 160 10.47 22.06 1.60
C GLU A 160 11.64 22.12 0.59
N ASN A 161 11.80 21.10 -0.26
CA ASN A 161 12.80 21.12 -1.33
C ASN A 161 12.47 22.15 -2.43
N ILE A 162 11.19 22.26 -2.85
CA ILE A 162 10.75 23.29 -3.79
C ILE A 162 11.08 24.68 -3.27
N VAL A 163 10.76 24.98 -2.01
CA VAL A 163 11.04 26.28 -1.38
C VAL A 163 12.54 26.61 -1.37
N LYS A 164 13.38 25.60 -1.20
CA LYS A 164 14.83 25.77 -1.10
C LYS A 164 15.52 25.98 -2.45
N TYR A 165 15.05 25.31 -3.51
CA TYR A 165 15.75 25.24 -4.79
C TYR A 165 15.01 25.88 -5.97
N SER A 166 13.73 26.21 -5.83
CA SER A 166 12.95 26.83 -6.91
C SER A 166 13.15 28.33 -6.99
N ASN A 167 13.06 28.88 -8.20
CA ASN A 167 13.16 30.31 -8.43
C ASN A 167 11.86 31.00 -8.00
N LYS A 168 11.96 32.08 -7.22
CA LYS A 168 10.81 32.83 -6.72
C LYS A 168 10.29 33.88 -7.71
N HIS A 169 11.02 34.14 -8.80
CA HIS A 169 10.64 35.11 -9.82
C HIS A 169 10.15 34.41 -11.08
N HIS A 170 8.85 34.47 -11.32
CA HIS A 170 8.20 33.94 -12.53
C HIS A 170 6.88 34.68 -12.81
N GLU A 171 6.40 34.54 -14.05
CA GLU A 171 5.14 35.18 -14.52
C GLU A 171 3.89 34.33 -14.29
N ALA A 172 4.05 33.08 -13.84
CA ALA A 172 2.91 32.19 -13.59
C ALA A 172 2.02 32.65 -12.42
N GLU A 173 0.74 32.28 -12.49
CA GLU A 173 -0.28 32.60 -11.48
C GLU A 173 0.03 31.98 -10.11
N TYR A 174 0.52 30.72 -10.11
CA TYR A 174 0.87 29.97 -8.91
C TYR A 174 2.37 29.68 -8.84
N ASP A 175 2.90 29.63 -7.62
CA ASP A 175 4.26 29.15 -7.37
C ASP A 175 4.30 27.61 -7.41
N LEU A 176 3.20 26.98 -6.99
CA LEU A 176 3.02 25.54 -6.96
C LEU A 176 1.57 25.14 -7.27
N VAL A 177 1.39 24.19 -8.18
CA VAL A 177 0.12 23.45 -8.31
C VAL A 177 0.34 22.02 -7.82
N VAL A 178 -0.47 21.60 -6.87
CA VAL A 178 -0.50 20.23 -6.37
C VAL A 178 -1.61 19.46 -7.10
N VAL A 179 -1.29 18.31 -7.67
CA VAL A 179 -2.27 17.45 -8.36
C VAL A 179 -2.58 16.26 -7.45
N GLY A 180 -3.82 16.19 -6.98
CA GLY A 180 -4.34 15.21 -6.02
C GLY A 180 -4.47 15.78 -4.60
N ALA A 181 -5.62 15.57 -3.96
CA ALA A 181 -5.92 15.93 -2.57
C ALA A 181 -5.96 14.68 -1.66
N GLY A 182 -5.06 13.73 -1.90
CA GLY A 182 -4.76 12.65 -0.97
C GLY A 182 -3.85 13.10 0.19
N PRO A 183 -3.42 12.19 1.08
CA PRO A 183 -2.58 12.54 2.23
C PRO A 183 -1.30 13.32 1.88
N ALA A 184 -0.63 12.95 0.78
CA ALA A 184 0.56 13.67 0.30
C ALA A 184 0.22 15.09 -0.18
N GLY A 185 -0.83 15.25 -0.98
CA GLY A 185 -1.23 16.55 -1.52
C GLY A 185 -1.74 17.51 -0.44
N ILE A 186 -2.46 17.01 0.57
CA ILE A 186 -2.91 17.81 1.71
C ILE A 186 -1.71 18.30 2.53
N SER A 187 -0.77 17.41 2.83
CA SER A 187 0.47 17.79 3.54
C SER A 187 1.28 18.80 2.75
N ALA A 188 1.43 18.60 1.43
CA ALA A 188 2.09 19.55 0.54
C ALA A 188 1.42 20.92 0.56
N SER A 189 0.09 20.97 0.48
CA SER A 189 -0.69 22.22 0.52
C SER A 189 -0.46 22.99 1.83
N LEU A 190 -0.43 22.28 2.95
CA LEU A 190 -0.16 22.87 4.27
C LEU A 190 1.27 23.38 4.37
N THR A 191 2.26 22.65 3.87
CA THR A 191 3.65 23.10 3.83
C THR A 191 3.83 24.30 2.89
N ALA A 192 3.14 24.32 1.75
CA ALA A 192 3.16 25.45 0.84
C ALA A 192 2.59 26.71 1.51
N LYS A 193 1.49 26.55 2.26
CA LYS A 193 0.90 27.62 3.08
C LYS A 193 1.84 28.11 4.17
N LYS A 194 2.52 27.21 4.88
CA LYS A 194 3.54 27.53 5.90
C LYS A 194 4.64 28.46 5.35
N HIS A 195 4.99 28.29 4.08
CA HIS A 195 6.00 29.08 3.38
C HIS A 195 5.43 30.24 2.54
N ASN A 196 4.15 30.54 2.68
CA ASN A 196 3.44 31.60 1.95
C ASN A 196 3.53 31.48 0.41
N LEU A 197 3.59 30.26 -0.13
CA LEU A 197 3.51 30.04 -1.58
C LEU A 197 2.08 30.28 -2.08
N ARG A 198 1.95 30.86 -3.28
CA ARG A 198 0.72 30.86 -4.06
C ARG A 198 0.47 29.44 -4.55
N CYS A 199 -0.35 28.69 -3.83
CA CYS A 199 -0.59 27.28 -4.07
C CYS A 199 -2.07 26.98 -4.30
N ILE A 200 -2.34 26.12 -5.27
CA ILE A 200 -3.67 25.54 -5.51
C ILE A 200 -3.54 24.02 -5.65
N THR A 201 -4.52 23.30 -5.11
CA THR A 201 -4.58 21.84 -5.21
C THR A 201 -5.76 21.43 -6.06
N LEU A 202 -5.51 20.61 -7.09
CA LEU A 202 -6.52 20.14 -8.04
C LEU A 202 -6.79 18.64 -7.77
N GLU A 203 -8.02 18.29 -7.42
CA GLU A 203 -8.45 16.92 -7.14
C GLU A 203 -9.48 16.46 -8.17
N GLN A 204 -9.31 15.27 -8.72
CA GLN A 204 -10.19 14.75 -9.77
C GLN A 204 -11.58 14.36 -9.27
N ASP A 205 -11.71 13.95 -8.01
CA ASP A 205 -12.97 13.53 -7.38
C ASP A 205 -13.20 14.42 -6.15
N THR A 206 -12.93 13.90 -4.95
CA THR A 206 -13.14 14.58 -3.67
C THR A 206 -11.98 14.36 -2.71
N LEU A 207 -11.92 15.20 -1.67
CA LEU A 207 -10.90 15.23 -0.64
C LEU A 207 -10.62 13.85 -0.02
N GLY A 208 -9.34 13.56 0.18
CA GLY A 208 -8.86 12.36 0.86
C GLY A 208 -8.37 11.26 -0.09
N GLY A 209 -8.62 11.39 -1.40
CA GLY A 209 -8.14 10.46 -2.42
C GLY A 209 -8.55 9.01 -2.12
N ALA A 210 -7.59 8.09 -2.06
CA ALA A 210 -7.88 6.67 -1.79
C ALA A 210 -8.64 6.45 -0.47
N VAL A 211 -8.37 7.26 0.57
CA VAL A 211 -9.05 7.16 1.88
C VAL A 211 -10.55 7.35 1.73
N PHE A 212 -10.98 8.29 0.88
CA PHE A 212 -12.40 8.56 0.66
C PHE A 212 -13.15 7.35 0.09
N THR A 213 -12.47 6.48 -0.66
CA THR A 213 -13.10 5.33 -1.33
C THR A 213 -13.26 4.11 -0.44
N PHE A 214 -12.70 4.13 0.76
CA PHE A 214 -12.82 3.03 1.71
C PHE A 214 -14.21 2.96 2.36
N PRO A 215 -14.63 1.78 2.83
CA PRO A 215 -15.81 1.66 3.67
C PRO A 215 -15.69 2.51 4.94
N ARG A 216 -16.81 3.04 5.42
CA ARG A 216 -16.87 3.92 6.61
C ARG A 216 -16.19 3.31 7.84
N ALA A 217 -16.41 2.03 8.10
CA ALA A 217 -15.85 1.31 9.25
C ALA A 217 -14.37 0.92 9.11
N LYS A 218 -13.72 1.21 7.97
CA LYS A 218 -12.33 0.78 7.76
C LYS A 218 -11.38 1.57 8.66
N ILE A 219 -10.54 0.85 9.39
CA ILE A 219 -9.36 1.42 10.07
C ILE A 219 -8.30 1.72 9.01
N VAL A 220 -7.90 2.98 8.93
CA VAL A 220 -7.00 3.48 7.89
C VAL A 220 -5.61 3.83 8.40
N MET A 221 -5.47 4.04 9.72
CA MET A 221 -4.20 4.43 10.31
C MET A 221 -4.03 3.85 11.72
N THR A 222 -2.81 3.36 11.99
CA THR A 222 -2.43 2.75 13.28
C THR A 222 -1.16 3.37 13.86
N SER A 223 -0.72 4.50 13.33
CA SER A 223 0.54 5.15 13.69
C SER A 223 0.40 6.65 13.67
N ALA A 224 1.05 7.31 14.63
CA ALA A 224 1.11 8.75 14.68
C ALA A 224 1.84 9.34 13.45
N MET A 225 1.41 10.52 13.06
CA MET A 225 2.02 11.32 12.00
C MET A 225 2.16 12.77 12.46
N GLU A 226 2.90 13.55 11.69
CA GLU A 226 3.08 14.98 11.91
C GLU A 226 2.50 15.72 10.72
N LEU A 227 1.55 16.62 10.98
CA LEU A 227 0.92 17.44 9.95
C LEU A 227 1.48 18.87 10.01
N PRO A 228 1.93 19.44 8.88
CA PRO A 228 2.32 20.85 8.83
C PRO A 228 1.16 21.75 9.26
N LEU A 229 1.46 22.82 10.02
CA LEU A 229 0.47 23.77 10.58
C LEU A 229 -0.56 23.16 11.57
N TYR A 230 -0.39 21.91 12.00
CA TYR A 230 -1.24 21.28 13.01
C TYR A 230 -0.43 20.62 14.14
N GLY A 231 0.70 19.99 13.81
CA GLY A 231 1.58 19.30 14.76
C GLY A 231 1.36 17.79 14.81
N LYS A 232 1.70 17.18 15.95
CA LYS A 232 1.67 15.71 16.11
C LYS A 232 0.25 15.19 16.28
N VAL A 233 -0.16 14.35 15.33
CA VAL A 233 -1.44 13.66 15.32
C VAL A 233 -1.26 12.27 15.93
N LYS A 234 -1.75 12.07 17.16
CA LYS A 234 -1.73 10.76 17.84
C LYS A 234 -3.04 10.03 17.55
N LEU A 235 -2.94 9.02 16.71
CA LEU A 235 -4.07 8.28 16.17
C LEU A 235 -3.66 6.80 16.16
N SER A 236 -4.24 6.02 17.07
CA SER A 236 -3.85 4.62 17.34
C SER A 236 -4.66 3.61 16.52
N GLU A 237 -5.95 3.87 16.28
CA GLU A 237 -6.82 3.10 15.37
C GLU A 237 -7.88 4.06 14.80
N THR A 238 -7.52 4.76 13.73
CA THR A 238 -8.39 5.82 13.19
C THR A 238 -9.25 5.27 12.07
N SER A 239 -10.54 5.57 12.16
CA SER A 239 -11.51 5.31 11.10
C SER A 239 -11.30 6.25 9.91
N LYS A 240 -11.84 5.89 8.75
CA LYS A 240 -11.92 6.78 7.59
C LYS A 240 -12.51 8.15 7.96
N THR A 241 -13.61 8.17 8.71
CA THR A 241 -14.38 9.38 9.00
C THR A 241 -13.57 10.36 9.83
N GLU A 242 -13.00 9.91 10.95
CA GLU A 242 -12.14 10.74 11.80
C GLU A 242 -10.97 11.34 11.03
N LEU A 243 -10.39 10.57 10.11
CA LEU A 243 -9.30 11.04 9.27
C LEU A 243 -9.76 12.16 8.31
N LEU A 244 -10.89 11.97 7.63
CA LEU A 244 -11.43 12.97 6.72
C LEU A 244 -11.88 14.24 7.45
N ASP A 245 -12.43 14.12 8.66
CA ASP A 245 -12.85 15.26 9.46
C ASP A 245 -11.66 16.08 9.94
N LEU A 246 -10.58 15.41 10.39
CA LEU A 246 -9.32 16.08 10.68
C LEU A 246 -8.78 16.81 9.44
N TRP A 247 -8.94 16.23 8.24
CA TRP A 247 -8.42 16.87 7.02
C TRP A 247 -9.20 18.15 6.73
N LYS A 248 -10.53 18.07 6.80
CA LYS A 248 -11.43 19.23 6.62
C LYS A 248 -11.14 20.32 7.64
N GLU A 249 -10.96 19.96 8.92
CA GLU A 249 -10.63 20.91 9.98
C GLU A 249 -9.34 21.66 9.66
N VAL A 250 -8.27 20.91 9.34
CA VAL A 250 -6.94 21.49 9.09
C VAL A 250 -6.95 22.37 7.83
N ILE A 251 -7.64 21.94 6.78
CA ILE A 251 -7.81 22.68 5.53
C ILE A 251 -8.55 24.01 5.77
N ALA A 252 -9.69 23.95 6.48
CA ALA A 252 -10.50 25.12 6.78
C ALA A 252 -9.76 26.11 7.68
N LYS A 253 -9.15 25.61 8.76
CA LYS A 253 -8.40 26.45 9.72
C LYS A 253 -7.24 27.20 9.07
N ASN A 254 -6.61 26.62 8.05
CA ASN A 254 -5.45 27.20 7.37
C ASN A 254 -5.81 27.88 6.03
N ASN A 255 -7.09 27.96 5.67
CA ASN A 255 -7.57 28.52 4.39
C ASN A 255 -6.82 27.93 3.18
N ILE A 256 -6.72 26.60 3.13
CA ILE A 256 -6.09 25.88 2.02
C ILE A 256 -7.05 25.80 0.84
N LEU A 257 -6.59 26.17 -0.35
CA LEU A 257 -7.38 26.13 -1.57
C LEU A 257 -7.30 24.77 -2.25
N ILE A 258 -8.40 24.02 -2.24
CA ILE A 258 -8.57 22.77 -2.97
C ILE A 258 -9.75 22.91 -3.93
N ARG A 259 -9.53 22.58 -5.19
CA ARG A 259 -10.57 22.45 -6.22
C ARG A 259 -10.85 20.98 -6.47
N GLU A 260 -12.00 20.52 -6.00
CA GLU A 260 -12.54 19.19 -6.29
C GLU A 260 -13.16 19.14 -7.69
N ASN A 261 -13.33 17.94 -8.26
CA ASN A 261 -13.81 17.72 -9.63
C ASN A 261 -12.94 18.40 -10.72
N SER A 262 -11.66 18.67 -10.43
CA SER A 262 -10.68 19.29 -11.33
C SER A 262 -9.63 18.28 -11.78
N LYS A 263 -10.05 17.28 -12.57
CA LYS A 263 -9.13 16.27 -13.13
C LYS A 263 -8.16 16.92 -14.11
N VAL A 264 -6.86 16.90 -13.81
CA VAL A 264 -5.80 17.35 -14.72
C VAL A 264 -5.64 16.35 -15.87
N GLU A 265 -5.72 16.83 -17.10
CA GLU A 265 -5.55 16.04 -18.32
C GLU A 265 -4.17 16.19 -18.96
N SER A 266 -3.62 17.40 -18.95
CA SER A 266 -2.30 17.69 -19.51
C SER A 266 -1.51 18.67 -18.65
N ILE A 267 -0.19 18.55 -18.74
CA ILE A 267 0.79 19.46 -18.14
C ILE A 267 1.81 19.76 -19.24
N GLU A 268 1.85 21.02 -19.67
CA GLU A 268 2.70 21.46 -20.78
C GLU A 268 3.64 22.56 -20.32
N LYS A 269 4.90 22.51 -20.74
CA LYS A 269 5.88 23.56 -20.40
C LYS A 269 5.76 24.70 -21.40
N LEU A 270 5.46 25.91 -20.91
CA LEU A 270 5.32 27.13 -21.69
C LEU A 270 6.24 28.22 -21.12
N ASN A 271 7.14 28.76 -21.93
CA ASN A 271 7.91 29.98 -21.62
C ASN A 271 8.58 30.02 -20.22
N GLY A 272 9.05 28.88 -19.72
CA GLY A 272 9.73 28.78 -18.41
C GLY A 272 8.82 28.46 -17.21
N TYR A 273 7.52 28.26 -17.42
CA TYR A 273 6.56 27.74 -16.44
C TYR A 273 5.72 26.60 -17.06
N PHE A 274 4.75 26.08 -16.31
CA PHE A 274 3.84 25.02 -16.73
C PHE A 274 2.42 25.54 -16.87
N GLU A 275 1.70 25.09 -17.88
CA GLU A 275 0.25 25.20 -18.00
C GLU A 275 -0.38 23.82 -17.75
N LEU A 276 -1.35 23.77 -16.86
CA LEU A 276 -2.16 22.59 -16.57
C LEU A 276 -3.56 22.81 -17.10
N LYS A 277 -4.07 21.84 -17.85
CA LYS A 277 -5.44 21.84 -18.35
C LYS A 277 -6.27 20.78 -17.64
N THR A 278 -7.44 21.15 -17.15
CA THR A 278 -8.39 20.20 -16.57
C THR A 278 -9.35 19.64 -17.62
N LEU A 279 -10.00 18.52 -17.30
CA LEU A 279 -11.03 17.90 -18.12
C LEU A 279 -12.22 18.84 -18.40
N THR A 280 -12.51 19.77 -17.49
CA THR A 280 -13.56 20.78 -17.64
C THR A 280 -13.13 21.97 -18.52
N GLY A 281 -11.88 22.01 -18.97
CA GLY A 281 -11.33 23.04 -19.84
C GLY A 281 -10.68 24.23 -19.11
N GLU A 282 -10.66 24.23 -17.78
CA GLU A 282 -9.95 25.24 -17.00
C GLU A 282 -8.44 25.13 -17.20
N ARG A 283 -7.75 26.27 -17.10
CA ARG A 283 -6.30 26.38 -17.27
C ARG A 283 -5.68 27.03 -16.04
N TYR A 284 -4.55 26.49 -15.61
CA TYR A 284 -3.79 26.99 -14.47
C TYR A 284 -2.32 27.12 -14.87
N THR A 285 -1.68 28.24 -14.55
CA THR A 285 -0.24 28.42 -14.80
C THR A 285 0.56 28.34 -13.50
N THR A 286 1.67 27.62 -13.52
CA THR A 286 2.50 27.44 -12.32
C THR A 286 3.98 27.29 -12.63
N HIS A 287 4.84 27.72 -11.72
CA HIS A 287 6.27 27.47 -11.86
C HIS A 287 6.66 26.02 -11.52
N ASN A 288 6.01 25.43 -10.52
CA ASN A 288 6.27 24.04 -10.10
C ASN A 288 4.98 23.21 -10.08
N VAL A 289 5.10 21.92 -10.34
CA VAL A 289 4.01 20.95 -10.22
C VAL A 289 4.41 19.85 -9.26
N LEU A 290 3.54 19.53 -8.30
CA LEU A 290 3.71 18.35 -7.43
C LEU A 290 2.59 17.34 -7.69
N LEU A 291 2.95 16.19 -8.25
CA LEU A 291 2.04 15.09 -8.50
C LEU A 291 1.92 14.21 -7.25
N SER A 292 0.71 14.12 -6.71
CA SER A 292 0.36 13.35 -5.51
C SER A 292 -0.86 12.45 -5.74
N ILE A 293 -1.05 12.01 -6.99
CA ILE A 293 -2.22 11.28 -7.51
C ILE A 293 -2.32 9.80 -7.08
N GLY A 294 -1.35 9.31 -6.29
CA GLY A 294 -1.29 7.93 -5.82
C GLY A 294 -1.08 6.89 -6.94
N ARG A 295 -1.23 5.59 -6.63
CA ARG A 295 -1.14 4.50 -7.63
C ARG A 295 -2.46 3.80 -7.90
N ARG A 296 -3.46 3.97 -7.02
CA ARG A 296 -4.78 3.35 -7.21
C ARG A 296 -5.42 3.75 -8.54
N GLY A 297 -5.13 4.97 -9.02
CA GLY A 297 -5.60 5.46 -10.32
C GLY A 297 -7.09 5.27 -10.55
N THR A 298 -7.47 4.97 -11.79
CA THR A 298 -8.86 4.65 -12.15
C THR A 298 -9.12 3.17 -11.89
N PRO A 299 -10.28 2.78 -11.30
CA PRO A 299 -10.62 1.37 -11.14
C PRO A 299 -10.59 0.64 -12.48
N ARG A 300 -9.97 -0.55 -12.48
CA ARG A 300 -9.89 -1.38 -13.68
C ARG A 300 -11.29 -1.85 -14.08
N LYS A 301 -11.67 -1.54 -15.33
CA LYS A 301 -12.88 -2.04 -15.97
C LYS A 301 -12.67 -3.48 -16.45
N LEU A 302 -13.74 -4.27 -16.44
CA LEU A 302 -13.72 -5.65 -16.93
C LEU A 302 -13.99 -5.73 -18.43
N GLY A 303 -14.64 -4.71 -19.00
CA GLY A 303 -15.05 -4.67 -20.41
C GLY A 303 -16.22 -5.60 -20.73
N VAL A 304 -17.00 -6.01 -19.73
CA VAL A 304 -18.07 -7.00 -19.89
C VAL A 304 -19.39 -6.31 -20.27
N PRO A 305 -20.24 -6.94 -21.10
CA PRO A 305 -21.55 -6.40 -21.41
C PRO A 305 -22.36 -6.14 -20.13
N GLY A 306 -22.88 -4.91 -19.98
CA GLY A 306 -23.68 -4.48 -18.84
C GLY A 306 -22.89 -3.84 -17.68
N GLU A 307 -21.56 -3.74 -17.79
CA GLU A 307 -20.71 -3.09 -16.77
C GLU A 307 -21.08 -1.61 -16.51
N GLN A 308 -21.71 -0.95 -17.46
CA GLN A 308 -22.17 0.44 -17.38
C GLN A 308 -23.49 0.64 -16.61
N MET A 309 -24.14 -0.43 -16.16
CA MET A 309 -25.42 -0.33 -15.43
C MET A 309 -25.25 0.32 -14.05
N GLU A 310 -26.29 0.99 -13.56
CA GLU A 310 -26.29 1.69 -12.26
C GLU A 310 -26.03 0.76 -11.06
N LYS A 311 -26.35 -0.53 -11.19
CA LYS A 311 -26.10 -1.56 -10.17
C LYS A 311 -24.61 -1.92 -10.00
N VAL A 312 -23.73 -1.40 -10.85
CA VAL A 312 -22.29 -1.70 -10.87
C VAL A 312 -21.51 -0.58 -10.19
N ALA A 313 -20.75 -0.93 -9.15
CA ALA A 313 -19.93 0.00 -8.38
C ALA A 313 -18.48 -0.49 -8.25
N TYR A 314 -17.56 0.45 -8.09
CA TYR A 314 -16.11 0.20 -7.92
C TYR A 314 -15.59 0.64 -6.55
N ARG A 315 -16.53 0.96 -5.66
CA ARG A 315 -16.31 1.41 -4.28
C ARG A 315 -17.49 0.99 -3.44
N LEU A 316 -17.20 0.54 -2.22
CA LEU A 316 -18.20 0.29 -1.19
C LEU A 316 -18.01 1.35 -0.11
N LEU A 317 -18.94 2.31 -0.04
CA LEU A 317 -18.84 3.44 0.89
C LEU A 317 -19.58 3.13 2.20
N ASP A 318 -20.86 2.79 2.08
CA ASP A 318 -21.79 2.62 3.20
C ASP A 318 -22.43 1.22 3.14
N PRO A 319 -21.71 0.17 3.56
CA PRO A 319 -22.28 -1.19 3.60
C PRO A 319 -23.50 -1.31 4.51
N GLU A 320 -23.58 -0.51 5.57
CA GLU A 320 -24.64 -0.58 6.59
C GLU A 320 -26.04 -0.23 6.09
N ILE A 321 -26.16 0.47 4.96
CA ILE A 321 -27.45 0.80 4.34
C ILE A 321 -27.90 -0.25 3.31
N ILE A 322 -27.08 -1.29 3.08
CA ILE A 322 -27.34 -2.34 2.11
C ILE A 322 -27.77 -3.60 2.85
N SER A 323 -29.04 -3.96 2.69
CA SER A 323 -29.64 -5.11 3.38
C SER A 323 -30.61 -5.85 2.47
N GLY A 324 -30.68 -7.17 2.61
CA GLY A 324 -31.59 -8.05 1.87
C GLY A 324 -31.33 -8.11 0.36
N LYS A 325 -30.09 -7.91 -0.08
CA LYS A 325 -29.70 -7.93 -1.51
C LYS A 325 -28.94 -9.20 -1.91
N GLU A 326 -29.02 -9.55 -3.19
CA GLU A 326 -28.12 -10.51 -3.84
C GLU A 326 -26.96 -9.78 -4.50
N ILE A 327 -25.76 -9.96 -3.97
CA ILE A 327 -24.59 -9.14 -4.31
C ILE A 327 -23.48 -10.01 -4.89
N LEU A 328 -22.91 -9.56 -6.01
CA LEU A 328 -21.67 -10.09 -6.55
C LEU A 328 -20.53 -9.16 -6.18
N VAL A 329 -19.47 -9.71 -5.59
CA VAL A 329 -18.18 -9.04 -5.41
C VAL A 329 -17.16 -9.72 -6.31
N VAL A 330 -16.47 -8.95 -7.15
CA VAL A 330 -15.46 -9.46 -8.08
C VAL A 330 -14.06 -9.04 -7.61
N GLY A 331 -13.18 -10.00 -7.37
CA GLY A 331 -11.77 -9.76 -7.06
C GLY A 331 -11.20 -10.68 -5.99
N GLY A 332 -9.86 -10.75 -5.93
CA GLY A 332 -9.13 -11.58 -4.96
C GLY A 332 -8.06 -10.82 -4.19
N GLY A 333 -8.23 -9.50 -4.04
CA GLY A 333 -7.40 -8.65 -3.19
C GLY A 333 -8.10 -8.31 -1.87
N ASP A 334 -7.37 -7.72 -0.92
CA ASP A 334 -7.92 -7.37 0.40
C ASP A 334 -9.19 -6.51 0.30
N SER A 335 -9.26 -5.57 -0.66
CA SER A 335 -10.45 -4.73 -0.84
C SER A 335 -11.70 -5.53 -1.21
N ALA A 336 -11.56 -6.58 -2.02
CA ALA A 336 -12.68 -7.44 -2.41
C ALA A 336 -13.16 -8.26 -1.21
N ILE A 337 -12.24 -8.86 -0.48
CA ILE A 337 -12.53 -9.72 0.67
C ILE A 337 -13.15 -8.93 1.81
N GLU A 338 -12.55 -7.79 2.17
CA GLU A 338 -13.10 -6.94 3.22
C GLU A 338 -14.51 -6.44 2.85
N SER A 339 -14.74 -6.09 1.58
CA SER A 339 -16.06 -5.67 1.12
C SER A 339 -17.09 -6.81 1.14
N ALA A 340 -16.69 -8.02 0.72
CA ALA A 340 -17.56 -9.20 0.80
C ALA A 340 -17.96 -9.49 2.26
N LEU A 341 -17.00 -9.51 3.17
CA LEU A 341 -17.25 -9.74 4.61
C LEU A 341 -18.15 -8.66 5.23
N LEU A 342 -17.95 -7.39 4.89
CA LEU A 342 -18.79 -6.28 5.39
C LEU A 342 -20.24 -6.35 4.92
N LEU A 343 -20.50 -7.00 3.78
CA LEU A 343 -21.85 -7.15 3.21
C LEU A 343 -22.53 -8.44 3.66
N ALA A 344 -21.77 -9.44 4.11
CA ALA A 344 -22.23 -10.81 4.23
C ALA A 344 -23.29 -11.04 5.33
N ASP A 345 -23.26 -10.25 6.41
CA ASP A 345 -24.18 -10.46 7.55
C ASP A 345 -25.65 -10.18 7.22
N GLN A 346 -25.92 -9.28 6.25
CA GLN A 346 -27.28 -8.82 5.92
C GLN A 346 -27.71 -9.15 4.49
N ASN A 347 -26.84 -9.79 3.70
CA ASN A 347 -27.03 -9.97 2.26
C ASN A 347 -26.57 -11.36 1.83
N LYS A 348 -27.01 -11.79 0.66
CA LYS A 348 -26.49 -12.99 0.01
C LYS A 348 -25.33 -12.57 -0.89
N VAL A 349 -24.11 -12.91 -0.49
CA VAL A 349 -22.89 -12.44 -1.16
C VAL A 349 -22.20 -13.58 -1.90
N ILE A 350 -21.95 -13.38 -3.19
CA ILE A 350 -21.08 -14.23 -4.00
C ILE A 350 -19.76 -13.49 -4.21
N LEU A 351 -18.64 -14.12 -3.87
CA LEU A 351 -17.29 -13.62 -4.16
C LEU A 351 -16.70 -14.40 -5.33
N SER A 352 -16.60 -13.74 -6.49
CA SER A 352 -15.98 -14.30 -7.70
C SER A 352 -14.52 -13.90 -7.80
N TYR A 353 -13.66 -14.90 -7.99
CA TYR A 353 -12.24 -14.69 -8.22
C TYR A 353 -11.70 -15.65 -9.30
N ARG A 354 -10.99 -15.07 -10.27
CA ARG A 354 -10.44 -15.79 -11.42
C ARG A 354 -9.34 -16.80 -11.08
N GLY A 355 -8.65 -16.61 -9.96
CA GLY A 355 -7.60 -17.53 -9.52
C GLY A 355 -8.18 -18.75 -8.82
N ASP A 356 -7.33 -19.72 -8.53
CA ASP A 356 -7.64 -20.89 -7.71
C ASP A 356 -7.26 -20.70 -6.24
N VAL A 357 -6.35 -19.77 -5.94
CA VAL A 357 -5.94 -19.39 -4.58
C VAL A 357 -5.69 -17.89 -4.46
N PHE A 358 -6.04 -17.32 -3.31
CA PHE A 358 -5.71 -15.94 -3.00
C PHE A 358 -4.20 -15.80 -2.73
N SER A 359 -3.49 -15.11 -3.62
CA SER A 359 -2.03 -14.95 -3.55
C SER A 359 -1.57 -13.57 -3.08
N ARG A 360 -2.49 -12.63 -2.83
CA ARG A 360 -2.17 -11.19 -2.63
C ARG A 360 -2.83 -10.57 -1.42
N ILE A 361 -3.37 -11.38 -0.53
CA ILE A 361 -4.18 -10.90 0.60
C ILE A 361 -3.45 -11.12 1.92
N LYS A 362 -3.81 -10.31 2.91
CA LYS A 362 -3.32 -10.50 4.28
C LYS A 362 -3.84 -11.82 4.85
N GLN A 363 -3.01 -12.47 5.66
CA GLN A 363 -3.35 -13.76 6.26
C GLN A 363 -4.66 -13.71 7.05
N LYS A 364 -4.86 -12.65 7.84
CA LYS A 364 -6.10 -12.42 8.59
C LYS A 364 -7.35 -12.37 7.69
N ASN A 365 -7.25 -11.75 6.51
CA ASN A 365 -8.36 -11.69 5.57
C ASN A 365 -8.58 -13.04 4.90
N ASN A 366 -7.50 -13.78 4.63
CA ASN A 366 -7.58 -15.15 4.11
C ASN A 366 -8.31 -16.10 5.07
N GLU A 367 -7.96 -16.06 6.35
CA GLU A 367 -8.61 -16.87 7.39
C GLU A 367 -10.10 -16.55 7.48
N LYS A 368 -10.44 -15.25 7.61
CA LYS A 368 -11.82 -14.79 7.73
C LYS A 368 -12.71 -15.17 6.54
N ILE A 369 -12.22 -15.04 5.32
CA ILE A 369 -13.04 -15.37 4.14
C ILE A 369 -13.29 -16.86 4.00
N HIS A 370 -12.32 -17.71 4.39
CA HIS A 370 -12.51 -19.15 4.41
C HIS A 370 -13.49 -19.58 5.50
N GLU A 371 -13.41 -18.98 6.70
CA GLU A 371 -14.40 -19.20 7.76
C GLU A 371 -15.81 -18.77 7.33
N ALA A 372 -15.95 -17.62 6.67
CA ALA A 372 -17.20 -17.14 6.10
C ALA A 372 -17.74 -18.07 5.00
N ALA A 373 -16.87 -18.64 4.16
CA ALA A 373 -17.26 -19.61 3.15
C ALA A 373 -17.73 -20.93 3.76
N VAL A 374 -17.02 -21.46 4.76
CA VAL A 374 -17.39 -22.72 5.44
C VAL A 374 -18.71 -22.58 6.21
N SER A 375 -18.96 -21.42 6.81
CA SER A 375 -20.23 -21.13 7.49
C SER A 375 -21.41 -20.83 6.54
N GLY A 376 -21.15 -20.72 5.23
CA GLY A 376 -22.15 -20.38 4.22
C GLY A 376 -22.54 -18.89 4.19
N LEU A 377 -21.80 -18.03 4.90
CA LEU A 377 -22.03 -16.60 4.93
C LEU A 377 -21.65 -15.91 3.60
N VAL A 378 -20.62 -16.43 2.92
CA VAL A 378 -20.19 -15.98 1.59
C VAL A 378 -20.06 -17.17 0.65
N ASP A 379 -20.68 -17.09 -0.52
CA ASP A 379 -20.49 -18.08 -1.59
C ASP A 379 -19.21 -17.76 -2.38
N LEU A 380 -18.16 -18.55 -2.14
CA LEU A 380 -16.84 -18.32 -2.71
C LEU A 380 -16.64 -19.11 -4.02
N GLN A 381 -16.51 -18.39 -5.13
CA GLN A 381 -16.43 -18.93 -6.48
C GLN A 381 -15.04 -18.71 -7.09
N PHE A 382 -14.15 -19.70 -6.94
CA PHE A 382 -12.83 -19.70 -7.58
C PHE A 382 -12.87 -20.08 -9.06
N ASN A 383 -11.85 -19.67 -9.81
CA ASN A 383 -11.73 -19.89 -11.25
C ASN A 383 -12.94 -19.35 -12.03
N THR A 384 -13.60 -18.33 -11.49
CA THR A 384 -14.75 -17.70 -12.15
C THR A 384 -14.42 -16.29 -12.59
N GLU A 385 -14.93 -15.92 -13.76
CA GLU A 385 -14.86 -14.57 -14.32
C GLU A 385 -16.27 -14.10 -14.64
N LEU A 386 -16.58 -12.86 -14.30
CA LEU A 386 -17.84 -12.22 -14.71
C LEU A 386 -17.83 -12.05 -16.22
N SER A 387 -18.80 -12.65 -16.92
CA SER A 387 -18.89 -12.58 -18.38
C SER A 387 -19.95 -11.62 -18.87
N ARG A 388 -21.05 -11.45 -18.11
CA ARG A 388 -22.17 -10.58 -18.47
C ARG A 388 -22.96 -10.11 -17.24
N ILE A 389 -23.46 -8.89 -17.30
CA ILE A 389 -24.36 -8.29 -16.32
C ILE A 389 -25.68 -7.95 -17.02
N ASP A 390 -26.77 -8.52 -16.53
CA ASP A 390 -28.13 -8.21 -16.93
C ASP A 390 -28.87 -7.48 -15.79
N LYS A 391 -30.09 -7.03 -16.07
CA LYS A 391 -30.91 -6.27 -15.10
C LYS A 391 -31.07 -7.02 -13.79
N ASP A 392 -31.51 -8.27 -13.85
CA ASP A 392 -31.84 -9.09 -12.67
C ASP A 392 -30.87 -10.26 -12.45
N PHE A 393 -29.92 -10.48 -13.37
CA PHE A 393 -29.01 -11.62 -13.35
C PHE A 393 -27.57 -11.23 -13.69
N ILE A 394 -26.63 -12.07 -13.28
CA ILE A 394 -25.24 -12.04 -13.73
C ILE A 394 -24.85 -13.43 -14.23
N THR A 395 -23.91 -13.47 -15.17
CA THR A 395 -23.33 -14.72 -15.68
C THR A 395 -21.85 -14.76 -15.33
N LEU A 396 -21.43 -15.83 -14.64
CA LEU A 396 -20.03 -16.14 -14.40
C LEU A 396 -19.61 -17.29 -15.32
N SER A 397 -18.43 -17.19 -15.91
CA SER A 397 -17.79 -18.29 -16.64
C SER A 397 -16.74 -18.94 -15.75
N ASN A 398 -16.79 -20.25 -15.60
CA ASN A 398 -15.78 -21.01 -14.86
C ASN A 398 -14.67 -21.50 -15.81
N SER A 399 -13.47 -20.93 -15.69
CA SER A 399 -12.34 -21.20 -16.59
C SER A 399 -11.82 -22.64 -16.53
N LYS A 400 -12.05 -23.36 -15.42
CA LYS A 400 -11.62 -24.78 -15.29
C LYS A 400 -12.62 -25.75 -15.89
N THR A 401 -13.92 -25.47 -15.79
CA THR A 401 -14.98 -26.40 -16.22
C THR A 401 -15.63 -26.00 -17.54
N GLY A 402 -15.43 -24.77 -18.00
CA GLY A 402 -16.10 -24.18 -19.16
C GLY A 402 -17.59 -23.92 -18.95
N LYS A 403 -18.12 -24.11 -17.73
CA LYS A 403 -19.54 -23.94 -17.44
C LYS A 403 -19.87 -22.48 -17.16
N GLU A 404 -21.02 -22.05 -17.65
CA GLU A 404 -21.64 -20.79 -17.27
C GLU A 404 -22.55 -20.99 -16.05
N LEU A 405 -22.44 -20.07 -15.09
CA LEU A 405 -23.21 -20.05 -13.86
C LEU A 405 -24.01 -18.76 -13.83
N ILE A 406 -25.34 -18.88 -13.80
CA ILE A 406 -26.25 -17.73 -13.80
C ILE A 406 -26.79 -17.56 -12.39
N TYR A 407 -26.66 -16.35 -11.85
CA TYR A 407 -27.17 -15.99 -10.54
C TYR A 407 -28.10 -14.79 -10.65
N LYS A 408 -29.19 -14.82 -9.88
CA LYS A 408 -29.98 -13.62 -9.64
C LYS A 408 -29.12 -12.63 -8.84
N ASN A 409 -29.21 -11.35 -9.17
CA ASN A 409 -28.30 -10.34 -8.68
C ASN A 409 -28.92 -8.96 -8.67
N ASP A 410 -28.77 -8.24 -7.56
CA ASP A 410 -29.20 -6.85 -7.38
C ASP A 410 -28.05 -5.85 -7.54
N LEU A 411 -26.85 -6.18 -7.04
CA LEU A 411 -25.70 -5.27 -7.01
C LEU A 411 -24.39 -5.98 -7.41
N VAL A 412 -23.50 -5.27 -8.08
CA VAL A 412 -22.17 -5.76 -8.48
C VAL A 412 -21.10 -4.80 -7.99
N TYR A 413 -20.15 -5.30 -7.19
CA TYR A 413 -18.96 -4.57 -6.77
C TYR A 413 -17.70 -5.12 -7.42
N ILE A 414 -17.03 -4.31 -8.23
CA ILE A 414 -15.82 -4.72 -8.96
C ILE A 414 -14.57 -4.16 -8.28
N PHE A 415 -13.75 -5.07 -7.77
CA PHE A 415 -12.45 -4.80 -7.14
C PHE A 415 -11.32 -5.53 -7.89
N ALA A 416 -11.23 -5.29 -9.19
CA ALA A 416 -10.23 -5.88 -10.09
C ALA A 416 -8.84 -5.19 -10.05
N GLY A 417 -8.62 -4.29 -9.08
CA GLY A 417 -7.44 -3.44 -8.99
C GLY A 417 -7.61 -2.10 -9.72
N GLY A 418 -6.52 -1.34 -9.79
CA GLY A 418 -6.45 -0.04 -10.46
C GLY A 418 -5.56 -0.06 -11.69
N GLU A 419 -5.79 0.86 -12.60
CA GLU A 419 -4.84 1.22 -13.65
C GLU A 419 -3.86 2.25 -13.10
N LEU A 420 -2.56 1.95 -13.21
CA LEU A 420 -1.52 2.91 -12.84
C LEU A 420 -1.62 4.14 -13.76
N PRO A 421 -1.36 5.36 -13.27
CA PRO A 421 -1.40 6.57 -14.09
C PRO A 421 -0.18 6.68 -15.04
N THR A 422 0.36 5.56 -15.53
CA THR A 422 1.58 5.52 -16.36
C THR A 422 1.41 6.30 -17.65
N GLN A 423 0.29 6.12 -18.35
CA GLN A 423 0.00 6.85 -19.58
C GLN A 423 -0.07 8.37 -19.36
N PHE A 424 -0.60 8.81 -18.20
CA PHE A 424 -0.64 10.23 -17.86
C PHE A 424 0.78 10.76 -17.65
N LEU A 425 1.60 10.06 -16.87
CA LEU A 425 3.00 10.45 -16.61
C LEU A 425 3.84 10.46 -17.91
N GLU A 426 3.68 9.47 -18.76
CA GLU A 426 4.37 9.38 -20.06
C GLU A 426 3.97 10.53 -20.99
N LYS A 427 2.68 10.90 -21.03
CA LYS A 427 2.20 12.08 -21.78
C LYS A 427 2.81 13.39 -21.30
N VAL A 428 3.06 13.51 -19.99
CA VAL A 428 3.77 14.66 -19.41
C VAL A 428 5.28 14.63 -19.77
N GLY A 429 5.81 13.47 -20.18
CA GLY A 429 7.23 13.25 -20.49
C GLY A 429 8.06 12.69 -19.33
N ILE A 430 7.39 12.24 -18.26
CA ILE A 430 8.06 11.65 -17.10
C ILE A 430 8.50 10.23 -17.45
N GLN A 431 9.79 9.96 -17.26
CA GLN A 431 10.37 8.65 -17.54
C GLN A 431 9.95 7.63 -16.49
N ILE A 432 9.40 6.51 -16.94
CA ILE A 432 9.05 5.37 -16.10
C ILE A 432 10.05 4.26 -16.35
N THR A 433 10.58 3.70 -15.28
CA THR A 433 11.51 2.57 -15.34
C THR A 433 10.97 1.41 -14.52
N LYS A 434 11.22 0.20 -15.01
CA LYS A 434 10.87 -1.02 -14.32
C LYS A 434 12.01 -1.39 -13.36
N LYS A 435 11.74 -1.32 -12.06
CA LYS A 435 12.70 -1.53 -10.97
C LYS A 435 12.69 -2.99 -10.55
N PHE A 436 13.85 -3.65 -10.55
CA PHE A 436 14.02 -5.06 -10.16
C PHE A 436 14.92 -5.16 -8.91
N GLY A 437 14.32 -5.23 -7.73
CA GLY A 437 15.06 -5.36 -6.47
C GLY A 437 15.82 -4.10 -6.06
N GLU A 438 15.46 -2.93 -6.58
CA GLU A 438 16.19 -1.70 -6.31
C GLU A 438 15.94 -1.20 -4.89
N ALA A 439 17.00 -0.73 -4.22
CA ALA A 439 16.93 -0.16 -2.88
C ALA A 439 16.26 1.22 -2.91
N ILE A 440 15.16 1.36 -2.18
CA ILE A 440 14.48 2.64 -1.96
C ILE A 440 14.95 3.31 -0.67
N LEU A 441 15.20 2.51 0.37
CA LEU A 441 15.80 2.99 1.62
C LEU A 441 16.96 2.09 2.00
N LYS A 442 18.14 2.68 2.12
CA LYS A 442 19.38 2.03 2.51
C LYS A 442 20.10 2.89 3.54
N HIS A 443 20.76 2.26 4.50
CA HIS A 443 21.67 2.98 5.41
C HIS A 443 22.91 3.45 4.63
N LYS A 444 23.49 4.57 5.06
CA LYS A 444 24.64 5.20 4.40
C LYS A 444 25.94 4.49 4.69
#